data_AF-A0A968JW37-F1
#
_entry.id   AF-A0A968JW37-F1
#
_cell.length_a   1.000
_cell.length_b   1.000
_cell.length_c   1.000
_cell.angle_alpha   90.00
_cell.angle_beta   90.00
_cell.angle_gamma   90.00
#
_symmetry.space_group_name_H-M   'P 1'
#
loop_
_entity.id
_entity.type
_entity.pdbx_description
1 polymer ?
#
loop_
_entity_poly.entity_id
_entity_poly.type
_entity_poly.pdbx_seq_one_letter_code
_entity_poly.pdbx_strand_id
1 'polypeptide(L)'
;CIELGRVDGVSISGRITGSAGDALARRELAVEGCGPVTGPAGGFTVSTAARRHGFDVDQLVLSSPRPVEAGPAGAAVTVVRRDDTSFDLLVPGSTDDRWLVLGQSHNDGWEATIGGRSLGPPVVIDGFANGWLLPAGGDVAVALRWTPQRLVDRAMVLSAIALLVVAVAAARGRRDSGPSQVYRPDGPAWPAPARLPLLDRRPDASSGLPVAAPRVVAGGVVAAVFAFLNLAQWPLAPLAVGAMAILALARGRWWSRPALSASLLLGITALAIMVEQRRFRHPPDFVWPQQFEDVHVLGVLVLLLLFADYVRSAVAPEGSRRR
;
A
#
# COMPACT_ATOMS: atom_id res chain seq x y z
N CYS A 1 -44.57 36.72 10.14
CA CYS A 1 -44.11 35.35 9.83
C CYS A 1 -44.24 35.15 8.33
N ILE A 2 -43.30 34.43 7.73
CA ILE A 2 -43.30 34.09 6.31
C ILE A 2 -43.30 32.57 6.16
N GLU A 3 -43.76 32.06 5.02
CA GLU A 3 -43.66 30.64 4.68
C GLU A 3 -42.18 30.28 4.47
N LEU A 4 -41.65 29.35 5.29
CA LEU A 4 -40.28 28.86 5.16
C LEU A 4 -40.20 27.51 4.46
N GLY A 5 -41.30 26.75 4.46
CA GLY A 5 -41.40 25.47 3.78
C GLY A 5 -42.78 24.84 3.89
N ARG A 6 -42.88 23.58 3.50
CA ARG A 6 -44.07 22.74 3.68
C ARG A 6 -43.69 21.33 4.09
N VAL A 7 -44.52 20.70 4.91
CA VAL A 7 -44.49 19.27 5.23
C VAL A 7 -45.75 18.65 4.65
N ASP A 8 -45.62 17.76 3.66
CA ASP A 8 -46.74 17.16 2.91
C ASP A 8 -47.77 18.19 2.40
N GLY A 9 -47.27 19.33 1.95
CA GLY A 9 -48.08 20.43 1.45
C GLY A 9 -48.62 21.37 2.53
N VAL A 10 -48.51 21.03 3.82
CA VAL A 10 -48.88 21.91 4.94
C VAL A 10 -47.80 22.95 5.19
N SER A 11 -48.16 24.23 5.13
CA SER A 11 -47.22 25.35 5.29
C SER A 11 -46.62 25.42 6.69
N ILE A 12 -45.29 25.51 6.75
CA ILE A 12 -44.54 25.83 7.96
C ILE A 12 -44.06 27.28 7.87
N SER A 13 -44.44 28.09 8.85
CA SER A 13 -44.12 29.51 8.90
C SER A 13 -43.15 29.82 10.02
N GLY A 14 -42.21 30.72 9.74
CA GLY A 14 -41.25 31.20 10.72
C GLY A 14 -40.93 32.67 10.56
N ARG A 15 -40.16 33.17 11.51
CA ARG A 15 -39.59 34.52 11.53
C ARG A 15 -38.08 34.37 11.48
N ILE A 16 -37.46 34.99 10.49
CA ILE A 16 -36.00 35.07 10.40
C ILE A 16 -35.56 36.22 11.32
N THR A 17 -34.64 35.93 12.23
CA THR A 17 -34.09 36.88 13.20
C THR A 17 -32.57 36.99 13.04
N GLY A 18 -32.03 38.20 13.26
CA GLY A 18 -30.63 38.52 13.02
C GLY A 18 -30.44 39.94 12.49
N SER A 19 -29.20 40.35 12.20
CA SER A 19 -28.92 41.69 11.68
C SER A 19 -28.82 41.72 10.14
N ALA A 20 -29.11 42.87 9.53
CA ALA A 20 -28.90 43.06 8.10
C ALA A 20 -27.43 42.88 7.69
N GLY A 21 -26.50 43.22 8.58
CA GLY A 21 -25.07 42.99 8.36
C GLY A 21 -24.70 41.51 8.28
N ASP A 22 -25.32 40.66 9.11
CA ASP A 22 -25.13 39.20 9.05
C ASP A 22 -25.69 38.63 7.74
N ALA A 23 -26.88 39.09 7.33
CA ALA A 23 -27.51 38.68 6.07
C ALA A 23 -26.67 39.05 4.84
N LEU A 24 -26.18 40.29 4.77
CA LEU A 24 -25.33 40.75 3.66
C LEU A 24 -23.97 40.03 3.64
N ALA A 25 -23.44 39.64 4.80
CA ALA A 25 -22.22 38.87 4.93
C ALA A 25 -22.41 37.35 4.71
N ARG A 26 -23.63 36.89 4.40
CA ARG A 26 -24.00 35.47 4.27
C ARG A 26 -23.64 34.63 5.49
N ARG A 27 -23.79 35.21 6.69
CA ARG A 27 -23.70 34.48 7.95
C ARG A 27 -25.04 33.84 8.27
N GLU A 28 -25.01 32.81 9.11
CA GLU A 28 -26.20 32.11 9.58
C GLU A 28 -27.17 33.08 10.28
N LEU A 29 -28.46 32.95 9.98
CA LEU A 29 -29.54 33.71 10.60
C LEU A 29 -30.45 32.74 11.36
N ALA A 30 -30.90 33.14 12.54
CA ALA A 30 -31.77 32.31 13.34
C ALA A 30 -33.20 32.27 12.76
N VAL A 31 -33.87 31.14 12.97
CA VAL A 31 -35.26 30.93 12.56
C VAL A 31 -36.09 30.63 13.80
N GLU A 32 -37.05 31.50 14.09
CA GLU A 32 -38.06 31.28 15.12
C GLU A 32 -39.34 30.73 14.49
N GLY A 33 -39.78 29.55 14.93
CA GLY A 33 -41.04 28.95 14.48
C GLY A 33 -42.24 29.78 14.96
N CYS A 34 -43.22 30.01 14.07
CA CYS A 34 -44.41 30.81 14.41
C CYS A 34 -45.58 29.98 14.98
N GLY A 35 -45.41 28.66 15.08
CA GLY A 35 -46.39 27.75 15.65
C GLY A 35 -45.87 26.32 15.64
N PRO A 36 -46.50 25.41 16.40
CA PRO A 36 -46.13 24.00 16.40
C PRO A 36 -46.40 23.37 15.04
N VAL A 37 -45.52 22.47 14.63
CA VAL A 37 -45.67 21.66 13.42
C VAL A 37 -45.92 20.22 13.85
N THR A 38 -47.12 19.71 13.56
CA THR A 38 -47.43 18.29 13.80
C THR A 38 -46.97 17.48 12.60
N GLY A 39 -45.99 16.60 12.81
CA GLY A 39 -45.54 15.66 11.78
C GLY A 39 -46.59 14.56 11.56
N PRO A 40 -46.80 14.11 10.32
CA PRO A 40 -47.68 12.97 10.04
C PRO A 40 -47.06 11.66 10.53
N ALA A 41 -47.91 10.65 10.77
CA ALA A 41 -47.43 9.31 11.08
C ALA A 41 -46.94 8.63 9.78
N GLY A 42 -45.64 8.31 9.72
CA GLY A 42 -45.02 7.64 8.57
C GLY A 42 -44.00 8.52 7.84
N GLY A 43 -43.77 8.23 6.57
CA GLY A 43 -42.90 9.05 5.72
C GLY A 43 -43.57 10.39 5.38
N PHE A 44 -42.77 11.46 5.29
CA PHE A 44 -43.22 12.78 4.90
C PHE A 44 -42.22 13.44 3.95
N THR A 45 -42.71 14.38 3.15
CA THR A 45 -41.91 15.21 2.26
C THR A 45 -41.79 16.62 2.83
N VAL A 46 -40.55 17.09 2.98
CA VAL A 46 -40.27 18.48 3.31
C VAL A 46 -39.87 19.22 2.03
N SER A 47 -40.49 20.37 1.78
CA SER A 47 -40.10 21.29 0.70
C SER A 47 -39.79 22.67 1.26
N THR A 48 -38.74 23.32 0.78
CA THR A 48 -38.33 24.65 1.26
C THR A 48 -38.95 25.76 0.42
N ALA A 49 -39.43 26.82 1.08
CA ALA A 49 -39.98 28.02 0.46
C ALA A 49 -39.13 29.28 0.69
N ALA A 50 -38.17 29.23 1.62
CA ALA A 50 -37.35 30.37 2.05
C ALA A 50 -36.66 31.12 0.89
N ARG A 51 -36.29 30.41 -0.18
CA ARG A 51 -35.65 31.01 -1.37
C ARG A 51 -36.53 32.03 -2.09
N ARG A 52 -37.86 31.89 -1.99
CA ARG A 52 -38.82 32.90 -2.50
C ARG A 52 -38.69 34.24 -1.77
N HIS A 53 -38.11 34.23 -0.58
CA HIS A 53 -37.89 35.40 0.26
C HIS A 53 -36.42 35.85 0.29
N GLY A 54 -35.56 35.29 -0.56
CA GLY A 54 -34.15 35.68 -0.66
C GLY A 54 -33.20 34.98 0.31
N PHE A 55 -33.64 33.87 0.95
CA PHE A 55 -32.83 33.10 1.89
C PHE A 55 -32.64 31.66 1.43
N ASP A 56 -31.42 31.13 1.54
CA ASP A 56 -31.13 29.71 1.32
C ASP A 56 -31.20 28.95 2.66
N VAL A 57 -31.68 27.71 2.62
CA VAL A 57 -31.72 26.84 3.81
C VAL A 57 -30.40 26.09 3.92
N ASP A 58 -29.64 26.35 4.98
CA ASP A 58 -28.35 25.71 5.23
C ASP A 58 -28.50 24.39 6.01
N GLN A 59 -29.34 24.39 7.04
CA GLN A 59 -29.59 23.22 7.89
C GLN A 59 -31.08 23.00 8.12
N LEU A 60 -31.52 21.75 8.03
CA LEU A 60 -32.84 21.29 8.45
C LEU A 60 -32.67 20.21 9.51
N VAL A 61 -33.02 20.54 10.76
CA VAL A 61 -33.00 19.59 11.87
C VAL A 61 -34.42 19.11 12.16
N LEU A 62 -34.63 17.80 12.09
CA LEU A 62 -35.90 17.16 12.40
C LEU A 62 -35.76 16.44 13.74
N SER A 63 -36.26 17.07 14.80
CA SER A 63 -36.20 16.54 16.16
C SER A 63 -37.55 15.99 16.61
N SER A 64 -37.55 14.86 17.32
CA SER A 64 -38.74 14.37 18.02
C SER A 64 -38.90 15.06 19.39
N PRO A 65 -40.10 15.06 20.00
CA PRO A 65 -40.29 15.58 21.35
C PRO A 65 -39.50 14.82 22.42
N ARG A 66 -38.99 13.61 22.11
CA ARG A 66 -38.12 12.86 23.00
C ARG A 66 -36.75 13.54 22.99
N PRO A 67 -36.33 14.17 24.11
CA PRO A 67 -35.01 14.75 24.19
C PRO A 67 -33.98 13.66 23.99
N VAL A 68 -33.06 13.87 23.06
CA VAL A 68 -31.81 13.11 23.05
C VAL A 68 -30.92 13.84 24.04
N GLU A 69 -30.75 13.30 25.23
CA GLU A 69 -29.77 13.85 26.17
C GLU A 69 -28.39 13.79 25.50
N ALA A 70 -27.67 14.91 25.54
CA ALA A 70 -26.28 14.91 25.15
C ALA A 70 -25.55 13.89 26.03
N GLY A 71 -24.82 12.98 25.39
CA GLY A 71 -24.02 12.01 26.12
C GLY A 71 -23.05 12.73 27.06
N PRO A 72 -22.72 12.13 28.22
CA PRO A 72 -21.74 12.71 29.12
C PRO A 72 -20.43 12.97 28.37
N ALA A 73 -19.77 14.08 28.71
CA ALA A 73 -18.47 14.40 28.15
C ALA A 73 -17.50 13.23 28.41
N GLY A 74 -16.71 12.86 27.40
CA GLY A 74 -15.76 11.76 27.51
C GLY A 74 -14.81 11.96 28.69
N ALA A 75 -14.58 10.89 29.46
CA ALA A 75 -13.59 10.92 30.54
C ALA A 75 -12.18 10.97 29.94
N ALA A 76 -11.32 11.84 30.49
CA ALA A 76 -9.94 11.91 30.05
C ALA A 76 -9.20 10.60 30.39
N VAL A 77 -8.51 10.04 29.39
CA VAL A 77 -7.64 8.87 29.54
C VAL A 77 -6.20 9.34 29.74
N THR A 78 -5.48 8.74 30.67
CA THR A 78 -4.06 9.05 30.87
C THR A 78 -3.22 8.23 29.90
N VAL A 79 -2.41 8.89 29.07
CA VAL A 79 -1.45 8.21 28.18
C VAL A 79 -0.14 8.04 28.93
N VAL A 80 0.19 6.80 29.29
CA VAL A 80 1.44 6.45 30.00
C VAL A 80 2.61 6.44 29.03
N ARG A 81 2.41 5.86 27.85
CA ARG A 81 3.41 5.82 26.78
C ARG A 81 2.75 5.88 25.42
N ARG A 82 3.44 6.52 24.47
CA ARG A 82 3.02 6.62 23.09
C ARG A 82 4.22 6.44 22.17
N ASP A 83 4.01 5.62 21.14
CA ASP A 83 4.89 5.45 19.99
C ASP A 83 4.04 5.55 18.71
N ASP A 84 4.66 5.50 17.53
CA ASP A 84 3.94 5.57 16.24
C ASP A 84 2.96 4.41 16.03
N THR A 85 3.22 3.27 16.66
CA THR A 85 2.47 2.01 16.49
C THR A 85 1.88 1.48 17.79
N SER A 86 1.91 2.27 18.87
CA SER A 86 1.34 1.83 20.15
C SER A 86 0.98 2.94 21.13
N PHE A 87 0.02 2.63 22.00
CA PHE A 87 -0.32 3.43 23.16
C PHE A 87 -0.44 2.51 24.38
N ASP A 88 0.15 2.93 25.49
CA ASP A 88 -0.14 2.36 26.81
C ASP A 88 -0.92 3.40 27.59
N LEU A 89 -2.11 3.01 28.03
CA LEU A 89 -3.11 3.89 28.60
C LEU A 89 -3.44 3.44 30.02
N LEU A 90 -3.71 4.40 30.90
CA LEU A 90 -4.37 4.18 32.17
C LEU A 90 -5.76 4.82 32.10
N VAL A 91 -6.78 3.97 32.12
CA VAL A 91 -8.18 4.37 32.07
C VAL A 91 -8.74 4.28 33.49
N PRO A 92 -9.30 5.39 34.04
CA PRO A 92 -9.90 5.37 35.37
C PRO A 92 -11.11 4.43 35.40
N GLY A 93 -11.45 3.87 36.56
CA GLY A 93 -12.63 3.03 36.74
C GLY A 93 -13.96 3.74 36.46
N SER A 94 -15.01 2.94 36.33
CA SER A 94 -16.39 3.39 36.11
C SER A 94 -17.38 2.32 36.55
N THR A 95 -18.53 2.77 37.06
CA THR A 95 -19.66 1.89 37.39
C THR A 95 -20.44 1.45 36.16
N ASP A 96 -20.27 2.15 35.04
CA ASP A 96 -20.94 1.88 33.78
C ASP A 96 -19.94 1.41 32.72
N ASP A 97 -20.43 0.61 31.76
CA ASP A 97 -19.71 0.26 30.55
C ASP A 97 -19.42 1.51 29.71
N ARG A 98 -18.22 1.60 29.13
CA ARG A 98 -17.80 2.78 28.36
C ARG A 98 -17.03 2.41 27.11
N TRP A 99 -17.08 3.27 26.12
CA TRP A 99 -16.25 3.15 24.93
C TRP A 99 -14.89 3.82 25.14
N LEU A 100 -13.83 3.06 24.95
CA LEU A 100 -12.51 3.62 24.70
C LEU A 100 -12.44 4.03 23.23
N VAL A 101 -12.22 5.31 22.97
CA VAL A 101 -12.18 5.86 21.61
C VAL A 101 -10.76 6.30 21.27
N LEU A 102 -10.21 5.74 20.20
CA LEU A 102 -9.00 6.24 19.55
C LEU A 102 -9.43 7.07 18.35
N GLY A 103 -9.24 8.39 18.44
CA GLY A 103 -9.58 9.39 17.41
C GLY A 103 -8.71 9.35 16.15
N GLN A 104 -8.40 8.15 15.66
CA GLN A 104 -7.78 7.87 14.38
C GLN A 104 -8.77 7.11 13.51
N SER A 105 -8.64 7.22 12.19
CA SER A 105 -9.48 6.50 11.23
C SER A 105 -9.55 5.00 11.57
N HIS A 106 -10.76 4.46 11.50
CA HIS A 106 -11.07 3.08 11.81
C HIS A 106 -10.23 2.13 10.97
N ASN A 107 -9.59 1.15 11.62
CA ASN A 107 -8.76 0.17 10.96
C ASN A 107 -8.61 -1.11 11.80
N ASP A 108 -8.89 -2.26 11.19
CA ASP A 108 -8.79 -3.59 11.81
C ASP A 108 -7.38 -3.98 12.27
N GLY A 109 -6.34 -3.26 11.84
CA GLY A 109 -4.97 -3.48 12.29
C GLY A 109 -4.71 -3.08 13.74
N TRP A 110 -5.56 -2.24 14.34
CA TRP A 110 -5.46 -1.85 15.75
C TRP A 110 -6.08 -2.91 16.66
N GLU A 111 -5.34 -3.31 17.68
CA GLU A 111 -5.82 -4.21 18.74
C GLU A 111 -5.72 -3.53 20.11
N ALA A 112 -6.76 -3.68 20.92
CA ALA A 112 -6.78 -3.23 22.31
C ALA A 112 -6.79 -4.43 23.27
N THR A 113 -5.97 -4.37 24.31
CA THR A 113 -5.84 -5.45 25.30
C THR A 113 -5.83 -4.94 26.74
N ILE A 114 -6.39 -5.73 27.66
CA ILE A 114 -6.29 -5.53 29.11
C ILE A 114 -5.61 -6.76 29.71
N GLY A 115 -4.47 -6.56 30.40
CA GLY A 115 -3.72 -7.69 30.96
C GLY A 115 -3.34 -8.76 29.93
N GLY A 116 -3.13 -8.34 28.66
CA GLY A 116 -2.82 -9.23 27.54
C GLY A 116 -4.03 -9.94 26.91
N ARG A 117 -5.26 -9.74 27.41
CA ARG A 117 -6.49 -10.28 26.82
C ARG A 117 -7.10 -9.26 25.87
N SER A 118 -7.45 -9.70 24.66
CA SER A 118 -8.04 -8.85 23.63
C SER A 118 -9.44 -8.38 24.02
N LEU A 119 -9.76 -7.12 23.70
CA LEU A 119 -11.09 -6.53 23.80
C LEU A 119 -11.96 -6.79 22.55
N GLY A 120 -11.43 -7.57 21.60
CA GLY A 120 -12.09 -7.82 20.31
C GLY A 120 -11.70 -6.79 19.25
N PRO A 121 -12.28 -6.91 18.04
CA PRO A 121 -12.01 -5.99 16.95
C PRO A 121 -12.52 -4.58 17.28
N PRO A 122 -11.88 -3.52 16.74
CA PRO A 122 -12.40 -2.18 16.87
C PRO A 122 -13.78 -2.07 16.20
N VAL A 123 -14.63 -1.19 16.73
CA VAL A 123 -15.86 -0.75 16.08
C VAL A 123 -15.75 0.73 15.70
N VAL A 124 -16.61 1.19 14.79
CA VAL A 124 -16.63 2.59 14.37
C VAL A 124 -17.38 3.43 15.42
N ILE A 125 -16.72 4.45 15.96
CA ILE A 125 -17.32 5.48 16.83
C ILE A 125 -17.25 6.83 16.11
N ASP A 126 -18.28 7.67 16.30
CA ASP A 126 -18.37 9.02 15.71
C ASP A 126 -18.21 9.05 14.18
N GLY A 127 -18.55 7.95 13.50
CA GLY A 127 -18.48 7.83 12.04
C GLY A 127 -17.08 7.65 11.45
N PHE A 128 -16.01 7.65 12.26
CA PHE A 128 -14.64 7.45 11.75
C PHE A 128 -13.67 6.78 12.73
N ALA A 129 -13.86 6.88 14.04
CA ALA A 129 -12.86 6.52 15.04
C ALA A 129 -12.85 5.02 15.36
N ASN A 130 -11.74 4.52 15.93
CA ASN A 130 -11.69 3.15 16.47
C ASN A 130 -12.24 3.14 17.90
N GLY A 131 -13.08 2.14 18.22
CA GLY A 131 -13.71 2.00 19.53
C GLY A 131 -13.62 0.58 20.09
N TRP A 132 -13.46 0.47 21.41
CA TRP A 132 -13.56 -0.80 22.15
C TRP A 132 -14.41 -0.62 23.40
N LEU A 133 -15.26 -1.61 23.69
CA LEU A 133 -16.10 -1.60 24.89
C LEU A 133 -15.25 -2.00 26.10
N LEU A 134 -15.19 -1.10 27.08
CA LEU A 134 -14.63 -1.36 28.40
C LEU A 134 -15.78 -1.68 29.36
N PRO A 135 -15.77 -2.85 30.02
CA PRO A 135 -16.78 -3.16 31.00
C PRO A 135 -16.62 -2.28 32.25
N ALA A 136 -17.72 -2.08 32.97
CA ALA A 136 -17.70 -1.48 34.30
C ALA A 136 -16.67 -2.17 35.22
N GLY A 137 -15.93 -1.39 36.00
CA GLY A 137 -14.86 -1.88 36.86
C GLY A 137 -13.95 -0.79 37.42
N GLY A 138 -12.86 -1.22 38.05
CA GLY A 138 -11.82 -0.32 38.55
C GLY A 138 -10.91 0.23 37.45
N ASP A 139 -9.85 0.91 37.87
CA ASP A 139 -8.84 1.42 36.95
C ASP A 139 -8.19 0.26 36.15
N VAL A 140 -8.00 0.48 34.85
CA VAL A 140 -7.43 -0.53 33.95
C VAL A 140 -6.30 0.05 33.11
N ALA A 141 -5.24 -0.74 32.97
CA ALA A 141 -4.20 -0.48 31.99
C ALA A 141 -4.60 -1.11 30.66
N VAL A 142 -4.75 -0.28 29.62
CA VAL A 142 -5.09 -0.71 28.26
C VAL A 142 -3.89 -0.52 27.36
N ALA A 143 -3.51 -1.56 26.62
CA ALA A 143 -2.49 -1.46 25.59
C ALA A 143 -3.14 -1.51 24.20
N LEU A 144 -2.93 -0.45 23.42
CA LEU A 144 -3.30 -0.37 22.01
C LEU A 144 -2.07 -0.66 21.15
N ARG A 145 -2.19 -1.59 20.21
CA ARG A 145 -1.07 -2.02 19.35
C ARG A 145 -1.50 -2.09 17.89
N TRP A 146 -0.70 -1.49 17.01
CA TRP A 146 -0.81 -1.69 15.57
C TRP A 146 -0.16 -3.02 15.20
N THR A 147 -0.97 -4.05 15.03
CA THR A 147 -0.50 -5.42 14.81
C THR A 147 0.23 -5.65 13.48
N PRO A 148 -0.08 -4.94 12.36
CA PRO A 148 0.67 -5.08 11.12
C PRO A 148 2.16 -4.74 11.25
N GLN A 149 2.55 -3.92 12.24
CA GLN A 149 3.96 -3.60 12.48
C GLN A 149 4.82 -4.85 12.71
N ARG A 150 4.27 -5.91 13.31
CA ARG A 150 5.01 -7.16 13.58
C ARG A 150 5.51 -7.82 12.29
N LEU A 151 4.76 -7.71 11.19
CA LEU A 151 5.17 -8.25 9.91
C LEU A 151 6.29 -7.41 9.30
N VAL A 152 6.18 -6.08 9.39
CA VAL A 152 7.20 -5.13 8.93
C VAL A 152 8.52 -5.36 9.68
N ASP A 153 8.47 -5.49 11.01
CA ASP A 153 9.66 -5.74 11.83
C ASP A 153 10.37 -7.04 11.42
N ARG A 154 9.61 -8.12 11.23
CA ARG A 154 10.15 -9.40 10.75
C ARG A 154 10.76 -9.28 9.36
N ALA A 155 10.11 -8.57 8.46
CA ALA A 155 10.61 -8.34 7.10
C ALA A 155 11.89 -7.51 7.09
N MET A 156 12.00 -6.50 7.95
CA MET A 156 13.23 -5.70 8.10
C MET A 156 14.40 -6.57 8.60
N VAL A 157 14.18 -7.41 9.62
CA VAL A 157 15.20 -8.35 10.10
C VAL A 157 15.64 -9.31 9.00
N LEU A 158 14.68 -9.91 8.29
CA LEU A 158 14.98 -10.81 7.16
C LEU A 158 15.76 -10.09 6.06
N SER A 159 15.43 -8.83 5.76
CA SER A 159 16.11 -8.02 4.75
C SER A 159 17.55 -7.71 5.16
N ALA A 160 17.79 -7.38 6.45
CA ALA A 160 19.12 -7.18 6.98
C ALA A 160 19.97 -8.46 6.89
N ILE A 161 19.39 -9.62 7.20
CA ILE A 161 20.06 -10.93 7.04
C ILE A 161 20.39 -11.18 5.56
N ALA A 162 19.44 -10.95 4.65
CA ALA A 162 19.66 -11.15 3.22
C ALA A 162 20.78 -10.24 2.70
N LEU A 163 20.80 -8.96 3.10
CA LEU A 163 21.86 -8.03 2.75
C LEU A 163 23.23 -8.50 3.26
N LEU A 164 23.29 -9.00 4.50
CA LEU A 164 24.52 -9.54 5.08
C LEU A 164 25.01 -10.78 4.32
N VAL A 165 24.11 -11.69 3.94
CA VAL A 165 24.45 -12.86 3.10
C VAL A 165 25.01 -12.41 1.76
N VAL A 166 24.38 -11.44 1.10
CA VAL A 166 24.86 -10.88 -0.18
C VAL A 166 26.23 -10.22 -0.01
N ALA A 167 26.43 -9.41 1.04
CA ALA A 167 27.70 -8.74 1.31
C ALA A 167 28.83 -9.74 1.57
N VAL A 168 28.56 -10.79 2.35
CA VAL A 168 29.51 -11.88 2.61
C VAL A 168 29.81 -12.66 1.32
N ALA A 169 28.80 -12.95 0.50
CA ALA A 169 28.99 -13.60 -0.78
C ALA A 169 29.82 -12.73 -1.74
N ALA A 170 29.61 -11.42 -1.76
CA ALA A 170 30.40 -10.48 -2.54
C ALA A 170 31.85 -10.38 -2.04
N ALA A 171 32.07 -10.32 -0.73
CA ALA A 171 33.40 -10.26 -0.12
C ALA A 171 34.20 -11.56 -0.29
N ARG A 172 33.52 -12.71 -0.29
CA ARG A 172 34.11 -14.03 -0.57
C ARG A 172 34.12 -14.39 -2.05
N GLY A 173 33.43 -13.60 -2.87
CA GLY A 173 33.47 -13.71 -4.32
C GLY A 173 34.93 -13.63 -4.78
N ARG A 174 35.33 -14.53 -5.67
CA ARG A 174 36.67 -14.46 -6.26
C ARG A 174 36.81 -13.08 -6.90
N ARG A 175 37.77 -12.29 -6.42
CA ARG A 175 38.26 -11.14 -7.18
C ARG A 175 38.64 -11.69 -8.54
N ASP A 176 38.04 -11.18 -9.61
CA ASP A 176 38.50 -11.49 -10.96
C ASP A 176 39.96 -11.07 -11.04
N SER A 177 40.86 -12.06 -10.92
CA SER A 177 42.28 -11.86 -11.05
C SER A 177 42.60 -11.66 -12.52
N GLY A 178 42.50 -10.40 -12.96
CA GLY A 178 43.25 -9.89 -14.10
C GLY A 178 42.42 -9.10 -15.11
N PRO A 179 42.68 -7.80 -15.33
CA PRO A 179 42.44 -7.25 -16.67
C PRO A 179 43.28 -8.08 -17.64
N SER A 180 42.67 -8.59 -18.71
CA SER A 180 43.41 -9.06 -19.88
C SER A 180 44.13 -7.84 -20.46
N GLN A 181 45.37 -7.62 -20.01
CA GLN A 181 46.22 -6.59 -20.59
C GLN A 181 46.42 -6.94 -22.07
N VAL A 182 45.95 -6.07 -22.96
CA VAL A 182 46.32 -6.15 -24.37
C VAL A 182 47.75 -5.66 -24.45
N TYR A 183 48.72 -6.58 -24.53
CA TYR A 183 50.11 -6.23 -24.77
C TYR A 183 50.23 -5.64 -26.18
N ARG A 184 50.45 -4.32 -26.26
CA ARG A 184 50.86 -3.65 -27.49
C ARG A 184 52.39 -3.59 -27.47
N PRO A 185 53.10 -4.14 -28.47
CA PRO A 185 54.56 -4.22 -28.43
C PRO A 185 55.28 -2.89 -28.16
N ASP A 186 54.71 -1.75 -28.58
CA ASP A 186 55.38 -0.45 -28.53
C ASP A 186 54.49 0.72 -28.03
N GLY A 187 53.64 0.54 -27.01
CA GLY A 187 52.82 1.66 -26.48
C GLY A 187 52.44 1.56 -25.01
N PRO A 188 52.05 2.68 -24.36
CA PRO A 188 51.61 2.66 -22.96
C PRO A 188 50.41 1.73 -22.79
N ALA A 189 50.44 0.92 -21.72
CA ALA A 189 49.37 -0.01 -21.40
C ALA A 189 48.09 0.78 -21.09
N TRP A 190 47.16 0.80 -22.04
CA TRP A 190 45.82 1.32 -21.79
C TRP A 190 44.99 0.27 -21.06
N PRO A 191 44.14 0.64 -20.08
CA PRO A 191 43.12 -0.28 -19.60
C PRO A 191 42.27 -0.69 -20.80
N ALA A 192 42.23 -1.99 -21.10
CA ALA A 192 41.37 -2.48 -22.16
C ALA A 192 39.94 -2.05 -21.82
N PRO A 193 39.19 -1.39 -22.72
CA PRO A 193 37.80 -1.10 -22.48
C PRO A 193 37.11 -2.43 -22.18
N ALA A 194 36.38 -2.49 -21.06
CA ALA A 194 35.61 -3.67 -20.70
C ALA A 194 34.75 -4.04 -21.91
N ARG A 195 34.94 -5.26 -22.45
CA ARG A 195 34.20 -5.68 -23.65
C ARG A 195 32.72 -5.64 -23.30
N LEU A 196 31.94 -4.89 -24.08
CA LEU A 196 30.49 -4.82 -23.89
C LEU A 196 29.90 -6.24 -24.07
N PRO A 197 29.25 -6.82 -23.04
CA PRO A 197 28.76 -8.20 -23.06
C PRO A 197 27.81 -8.51 -24.23
N LEU A 198 27.14 -7.47 -24.76
CA LEU A 198 26.20 -7.55 -25.89
C LEU A 198 26.81 -8.02 -27.20
N LEU A 199 28.13 -7.88 -27.39
CA LEU A 199 28.82 -8.11 -28.67
C LEU A 199 29.72 -9.35 -28.68
N ASP A 200 29.94 -10.00 -27.53
CA ASP A 200 30.87 -11.14 -27.46
C ASP A 200 30.19 -12.42 -27.97
N ARG A 201 30.33 -12.66 -29.27
CA ARG A 201 29.85 -13.87 -29.94
C ARG A 201 30.95 -14.94 -29.88
N ARG A 202 31.04 -15.66 -28.76
CA ARG A 202 31.70 -16.97 -28.76
C ARG A 202 30.65 -18.07 -28.55
N PRO A 203 30.15 -18.68 -29.63
CA PRO A 203 29.43 -19.93 -29.50
C PRO A 203 30.46 -20.99 -29.15
N ASP A 204 30.61 -21.32 -27.87
CA ASP A 204 31.28 -22.57 -27.50
C ASP A 204 30.37 -23.71 -27.95
N ALA A 205 30.64 -24.19 -29.17
CA ALA A 205 29.96 -25.29 -29.81
C ALA A 205 30.41 -26.66 -29.26
N SER A 206 31.11 -26.73 -28.13
CA SER A 206 31.59 -28.00 -27.58
C SER A 206 31.58 -28.01 -26.05
N SER A 207 30.44 -28.41 -25.49
CA SER A 207 30.39 -29.37 -24.38
C SER A 207 28.92 -29.63 -24.04
N GLY A 208 28.44 -30.82 -24.40
CA GLY A 208 27.35 -31.44 -23.65
C GLY A 208 27.78 -31.50 -22.18
N LEU A 209 26.90 -31.03 -21.31
CA LEU A 209 27.11 -30.75 -19.89
C LEU A 209 27.58 -31.99 -19.08
N PRO A 210 28.17 -31.76 -17.89
CA PRO A 210 27.31 -31.44 -16.75
C PRO A 210 27.70 -30.09 -16.13
N VAL A 211 26.89 -29.06 -16.34
CA VAL A 211 26.66 -28.10 -15.26
C VAL A 211 26.25 -28.95 -14.07
N ALA A 212 26.88 -28.76 -12.90
CA ALA A 212 26.44 -29.45 -11.70
C ALA A 212 24.93 -29.25 -11.54
N ALA A 213 24.13 -30.29 -11.83
CA ALA A 213 22.67 -30.31 -11.75
C ALA A 213 22.11 -29.54 -10.54
N PRO A 214 22.71 -29.60 -9.31
CA PRO A 214 22.24 -28.80 -8.18
C PRO A 214 22.24 -27.28 -8.42
N ARG A 215 23.19 -26.71 -9.17
CA ARG A 215 23.26 -25.25 -9.42
C ARG A 215 22.17 -24.78 -10.38
N VAL A 216 21.83 -25.58 -11.39
CA VAL A 216 20.72 -25.27 -12.32
C VAL A 216 19.40 -25.33 -11.59
N VAL A 217 19.19 -26.40 -10.79
CA VAL A 217 17.98 -26.56 -9.99
C VAL A 217 17.85 -25.43 -8.98
N ALA A 218 18.92 -25.06 -8.27
CA ALA A 218 18.92 -23.94 -7.35
C ALA A 218 18.56 -22.62 -8.04
N GLY A 219 19.12 -22.33 -9.22
CA GLY A 219 18.75 -21.15 -10.02
C GLY A 219 17.28 -21.16 -10.43
N GLY A 220 16.74 -22.31 -10.83
CA GLY A 220 15.32 -22.49 -11.13
C GLY A 220 14.42 -22.26 -9.92
N VAL A 221 14.79 -22.78 -8.76
CA VAL A 221 14.05 -22.58 -7.49
C VAL A 221 14.04 -21.10 -7.11
N VAL A 222 15.18 -20.41 -7.20
CA VAL A 222 15.25 -18.97 -6.92
C VAL A 222 14.34 -18.18 -7.87
N ALA A 223 14.35 -18.50 -9.17
CA ALA A 223 13.45 -17.87 -10.15
C ALA A 223 11.96 -18.15 -9.86
N ALA A 224 11.63 -19.38 -9.44
CA ALA A 224 10.27 -19.76 -9.05
C ALA A 224 9.81 -19.00 -7.80
N VAL A 225 10.63 -18.94 -6.75
CA VAL A 225 10.34 -18.19 -5.51
C VAL A 225 10.18 -16.71 -5.82
N PHE A 226 11.06 -16.13 -6.65
CA PHE A 226 10.95 -14.73 -7.05
C PHE A 226 9.64 -14.46 -7.80
N ALA A 227 9.25 -15.34 -8.73
CA ALA A 227 7.97 -15.23 -9.43
C ALA A 227 6.78 -15.38 -8.48
N PHE A 228 6.82 -16.29 -7.51
CA PHE A 228 5.76 -16.46 -6.51
C PHE A 228 5.53 -15.20 -5.68
N LEU A 229 6.63 -14.54 -5.26
CA LEU A 229 6.55 -13.32 -4.46
C LEU A 229 6.09 -12.10 -5.25
N ASN A 230 6.31 -12.05 -6.57
CA ASN A 230 6.05 -10.87 -7.39
C ASN A 230 4.85 -10.99 -8.34
N LEU A 231 4.35 -12.20 -8.58
CA LEU A 231 3.24 -12.51 -9.51
C LEU A 231 2.11 -13.23 -8.77
N ALA A 232 1.68 -12.69 -7.62
CA ALA A 232 0.70 -13.33 -6.74
C ALA A 232 -0.65 -13.64 -7.43
N GLN A 233 -1.03 -12.86 -8.44
CA GLN A 233 -2.25 -13.08 -9.23
C GLN A 233 -2.17 -14.31 -10.17
N TRP A 234 -0.97 -14.88 -10.40
CA TRP A 234 -0.74 -15.96 -11.37
C TRP A 234 -0.20 -17.21 -10.65
N PRO A 235 -1.06 -18.06 -10.06
CA PRO A 235 -0.64 -19.14 -9.16
C PRO A 235 0.26 -20.19 -9.83
N LEU A 236 0.18 -20.34 -11.15
CA LEU A 236 1.00 -21.27 -11.93
C LEU A 236 2.30 -20.65 -12.48
N ALA A 237 2.46 -19.33 -12.43
CA ALA A 237 3.66 -18.64 -12.93
C ALA A 237 4.96 -19.13 -12.27
N PRO A 238 5.03 -19.40 -10.95
CA PRO A 238 6.26 -19.87 -10.31
C PRO A 238 6.80 -21.17 -10.91
N LEU A 239 5.92 -22.14 -11.16
CA LEU A 239 6.28 -23.44 -11.74
C LEU A 239 6.78 -23.27 -13.18
N ALA A 240 6.05 -22.49 -13.99
CA ALA A 240 6.42 -22.22 -15.37
C ALA A 240 7.76 -21.48 -15.47
N VAL A 241 7.95 -20.41 -14.68
CA VAL A 241 9.19 -19.63 -14.64
C VAL A 241 10.37 -20.48 -14.17
N GLY A 242 10.20 -21.25 -13.10
CA GLY A 242 11.25 -22.14 -12.58
C GLY A 242 11.67 -23.19 -13.60
N ALA A 243 10.70 -23.86 -14.23
CA ALA A 243 10.96 -24.85 -15.27
C ALA A 243 11.65 -24.23 -16.49
N MET A 244 11.19 -23.06 -16.94
CA MET A 244 11.79 -22.32 -18.06
C MET A 244 13.22 -21.87 -17.73
N ALA A 245 13.49 -21.41 -16.52
CA ALA A 245 14.83 -21.06 -16.08
C ALA A 245 15.76 -22.29 -16.08
N ILE A 246 15.30 -23.44 -15.58
CA ILE A 246 16.04 -24.71 -15.63
C ILE A 246 16.33 -25.10 -17.07
N LEU A 247 15.33 -25.07 -17.95
CA LEU A 247 15.47 -25.41 -19.37
C LEU A 247 16.42 -24.46 -20.09
N ALA A 248 16.33 -23.15 -19.85
CA ALA A 248 17.19 -22.15 -20.45
C ALA A 248 18.66 -22.33 -20.03
N LEU A 249 18.89 -22.63 -18.75
CA LEU A 249 20.22 -22.91 -18.20
C LEU A 249 20.77 -24.27 -18.68
N ALA A 250 19.91 -25.29 -18.81
CA ALA A 250 20.32 -26.63 -19.24
C ALA A 250 20.52 -26.74 -20.76
N ARG A 251 19.77 -25.99 -21.57
CA ARG A 251 19.76 -26.06 -23.04
C ARG A 251 20.13 -24.72 -23.68
N GLY A 252 21.20 -24.09 -23.18
CA GLY A 252 21.66 -22.74 -23.57
C GLY A 252 21.87 -22.46 -25.07
N ARG A 253 21.68 -23.45 -25.96
CA ARG A 253 21.72 -23.31 -27.42
C ARG A 253 20.51 -22.57 -28.01
N TRP A 254 19.35 -22.57 -27.35
CA TRP A 254 18.12 -21.93 -27.87
C TRP A 254 17.91 -20.50 -27.37
N TRP A 255 18.70 -20.07 -26.38
CA TRP A 255 18.56 -18.76 -25.74
C TRP A 255 19.89 -18.01 -25.83
N SER A 256 20.13 -17.30 -26.94
CA SER A 256 21.46 -16.74 -27.21
C SER A 256 21.72 -15.36 -26.59
N ARG A 257 20.69 -14.58 -26.21
CA ARG A 257 20.85 -13.21 -25.68
C ARG A 257 19.73 -12.78 -24.70
N PRO A 258 19.68 -13.33 -23.47
CA PRO A 258 18.66 -12.94 -22.48
C PRO A 258 18.71 -11.46 -22.11
N ALA A 259 19.92 -10.88 -21.99
CA ALA A 259 20.08 -9.46 -21.73
C ALA A 259 19.49 -8.56 -22.85
N LEU A 260 19.61 -8.95 -24.13
CA LEU A 260 19.00 -8.20 -25.23
C LEU A 260 17.47 -8.27 -25.17
N SER A 261 16.92 -9.46 -24.90
CA SER A 261 15.48 -9.64 -24.68
C SER A 261 14.98 -8.81 -23.51
N ALA A 262 15.73 -8.77 -22.40
CA ALA A 262 15.42 -7.95 -21.23
C ALA A 262 15.39 -6.45 -21.58
N SER A 263 16.40 -5.95 -22.30
CA SER A 263 16.45 -4.54 -22.70
C SER A 263 15.32 -4.16 -23.66
N LEU A 264 15.01 -5.01 -24.64
CA LEU A 264 13.89 -4.77 -25.55
C LEU A 264 12.56 -4.76 -24.79
N LEU A 265 12.36 -5.74 -23.91
CA LEU A 265 11.15 -5.85 -23.12
C LEU A 265 10.98 -4.66 -22.18
N LEU A 266 12.06 -4.21 -21.52
CA LEU A 266 12.05 -3.00 -20.70
C LEU A 266 11.65 -1.76 -21.51
N GLY A 267 12.16 -1.63 -22.73
CA GLY A 267 11.76 -0.56 -23.65
C GLY A 267 10.27 -0.62 -24.02
N ILE A 268 9.74 -1.82 -24.25
CA ILE A 268 8.31 -2.04 -24.54
C ILE A 268 7.46 -1.71 -23.30
N THR A 269 7.85 -2.17 -22.11
CA THR A 269 7.20 -1.86 -20.83
C THR A 269 7.15 -0.35 -20.59
N ALA A 270 8.27 0.35 -20.75
CA ALA A 270 8.32 1.80 -20.59
C ALA A 270 7.42 2.53 -21.60
N LEU A 271 7.43 2.10 -22.86
CA LEU A 271 6.56 2.66 -23.90
C LEU A 271 5.08 2.42 -23.58
N ALA A 272 4.72 1.22 -23.10
CA ALA A 272 3.35 0.90 -22.70
C ALA A 272 2.87 1.82 -21.57
N ILE A 273 3.67 1.99 -20.50
CA ILE A 273 3.38 2.92 -19.40
C ILE A 273 3.19 4.35 -19.94
N MET A 274 4.07 4.81 -20.84
CA MET A 274 3.97 6.15 -21.44
C MET A 274 2.69 6.32 -22.27
N VAL A 275 2.32 5.33 -23.09
CA VAL A 275 1.10 5.35 -23.91
C VAL A 275 -0.13 5.37 -23.04
N GLU A 276 -0.16 4.52 -22.01
CA GLU A 276 -1.26 4.40 -21.05
C GLU A 276 -1.43 5.70 -20.25
N GLN A 277 -0.34 6.23 -19.69
CA GLN A 277 -0.34 7.53 -19.00
C GLN A 277 -0.85 8.65 -19.90
N ARG A 278 -0.46 8.68 -21.18
CA ARG A 278 -0.91 9.72 -22.11
C ARG A 278 -2.38 9.58 -22.48
N ARG A 279 -2.88 8.34 -22.60
CA ARG A 279 -4.26 8.03 -23.02
C ARG A 279 -5.27 8.25 -21.91
N PHE A 280 -4.97 7.76 -20.70
CA PHE A 280 -5.90 7.76 -19.58
C PHE A 280 -5.61 8.87 -18.56
N ARG A 281 -4.46 9.54 -18.64
CA ARG A 281 -4.08 10.68 -17.79
C ARG A 281 -4.25 10.37 -16.31
N HIS A 282 -3.70 9.25 -15.86
CA HIS A 282 -3.80 8.86 -14.46
C HIS A 282 -3.23 9.98 -13.56
N PRO A 283 -3.93 10.30 -12.46
CA PRO A 283 -3.49 11.33 -11.53
C PRO A 283 -2.14 10.92 -10.89
N PRO A 284 -1.21 11.88 -10.67
CA PRO A 284 0.07 11.61 -10.02
C PRO A 284 -0.11 11.57 -8.49
N ASP A 285 -0.83 10.57 -8.00
CA ASP A 285 -1.09 10.35 -6.58
C ASP A 285 -0.43 9.04 -6.09
N PHE A 286 -0.67 8.68 -4.83
CA PHE A 286 -0.08 7.48 -4.22
C PHE A 286 -0.56 6.16 -4.85
N VAL A 287 -1.68 6.17 -5.59
CA VAL A 287 -2.22 4.98 -6.26
C VAL A 287 -1.81 4.91 -7.72
N TRP A 288 -1.11 5.92 -8.26
CA TRP A 288 -0.60 5.93 -9.64
C TRP A 288 0.09 4.62 -10.06
N PRO A 289 1.00 4.00 -9.26
CA PRO A 289 1.62 2.74 -9.66
C PRO A 289 0.64 1.57 -9.85
N GLN A 290 -0.48 1.56 -9.13
CA GLN A 290 -1.50 0.50 -9.21
C GLN A 290 -2.24 0.51 -10.55
N GLN A 291 -2.18 1.62 -11.28
CA GLN A 291 -2.78 1.72 -12.61
C GLN A 291 -2.06 0.86 -13.66
N PHE A 292 -0.83 0.40 -13.37
CA PHE A 292 0.02 -0.34 -14.31
C PHE A 292 0.26 -1.80 -13.87
N GLU A 293 -0.64 -2.38 -13.07
CA GLU A 293 -0.51 -3.77 -12.58
C GLU A 293 -0.32 -4.79 -13.71
N ASP A 294 -1.00 -4.60 -14.85
CA ASP A 294 -0.84 -5.48 -16.02
C ASP A 294 0.56 -5.41 -16.62
N VAL A 295 1.21 -4.24 -16.57
CA VAL A 295 2.55 -4.02 -17.13
C VAL A 295 3.65 -4.46 -16.16
N HIS A 296 3.36 -4.54 -14.85
CA HIS A 296 4.29 -5.03 -13.82
C HIS A 296 4.82 -6.44 -14.13
N VAL A 297 3.99 -7.33 -14.69
CA VAL A 297 4.39 -8.68 -15.11
C VAL A 297 5.58 -8.65 -16.08
N LEU A 298 5.61 -7.68 -17.00
CA LEU A 298 6.70 -7.50 -17.95
C LEU A 298 7.98 -7.05 -17.23
N GLY A 299 7.87 -6.18 -16.23
CA GLY A 299 9.00 -5.76 -15.39
C GLY A 299 9.62 -6.93 -14.61
N VAL A 300 8.78 -7.80 -14.03
CA VAL A 300 9.24 -9.04 -13.37
C VAL A 300 9.98 -9.94 -14.36
N LEU A 301 9.46 -10.08 -15.59
CA LEU A 301 10.10 -10.88 -16.63
C LEU A 301 11.47 -10.31 -17.03
N VAL A 302 11.62 -8.98 -17.13
CA VAL A 302 12.94 -8.33 -17.36
C VAL A 302 13.95 -8.75 -16.29
N LEU A 303 13.58 -8.73 -15.01
CA LEU A 303 14.47 -9.12 -13.90
C LEU A 303 14.86 -10.60 -13.98
N LEU A 304 13.90 -11.48 -14.29
CA LEU A 304 14.14 -12.92 -14.48
C LEU A 304 15.10 -13.20 -15.64
N LEU A 305 14.99 -12.44 -16.74
CA LEU A 305 15.88 -12.55 -17.90
C LEU A 305 17.31 -12.12 -17.57
N LEU A 306 17.47 -11.01 -16.84
CA LEU A 306 18.78 -10.56 -16.36
C LEU A 306 19.39 -11.55 -15.37
N PHE A 307 18.58 -12.12 -14.48
CA PHE A 307 19.03 -13.17 -13.56
C PHE A 307 19.50 -14.42 -14.32
N ALA A 308 18.75 -14.86 -15.34
CA ALA A 308 19.14 -16.00 -16.17
C ALA A 308 20.47 -15.75 -16.91
N ASP A 309 20.69 -14.53 -17.43
CA ASP A 309 21.95 -14.11 -18.06
C ASP A 309 23.13 -14.18 -17.08
N TYR A 310 22.94 -13.67 -15.85
CA TYR A 310 23.94 -13.74 -14.79
C TYR A 310 24.30 -15.19 -14.42
N VAL A 311 23.30 -16.03 -14.15
CA VAL A 311 23.54 -17.44 -13.77
C VAL A 311 24.24 -18.20 -14.89
N ARG A 312 23.87 -17.97 -16.15
CA ARG A 312 24.56 -18.56 -17.30
C ARG A 312 26.04 -18.16 -17.34
N SER A 313 26.33 -16.88 -17.17
CA SER A 313 27.70 -16.33 -17.13
C SER A 313 28.53 -16.86 -15.94
N ALA A 314 27.88 -17.07 -14.79
CA ALA A 314 28.51 -17.60 -13.57
C ALA A 314 28.80 -19.10 -13.62
N VAL A 315 28.04 -19.85 -14.42
CA VAL A 315 28.12 -21.32 -14.51
C VAL A 315 28.94 -21.79 -15.71
N ALA A 316 29.27 -20.92 -16.66
CA ALA A 316 30.13 -21.24 -17.80
C ALA A 316 31.52 -21.74 -17.32
N PRO A 317 32.02 -22.87 -17.85
CA PRO A 317 33.29 -23.46 -17.43
C PRO A 317 34.49 -22.55 -17.71
N GLU A 318 35.48 -22.53 -16.80
CA GLU A 318 36.66 -21.62 -16.83
C GLU A 318 37.51 -21.71 -18.12
N GLY A 319 37.39 -22.79 -18.90
CA GLY A 319 38.13 -23.00 -20.15
C GLY A 319 37.77 -22.01 -21.27
N SER A 320 36.61 -21.37 -21.20
CA SER A 320 36.15 -20.38 -22.19
C SER A 320 36.65 -18.95 -21.92
N ARG A 321 37.16 -18.67 -20.71
CA ARG A 321 37.63 -17.34 -20.30
C ARG A 321 39.12 -17.09 -20.58
N ARG A 322 39.90 -18.11 -20.99
CA ARG A 322 41.38 -18.05 -21.13
C ARG A 322 41.94 -18.26 -22.55
N ARG A 323 41.13 -18.20 -23.60
CA ARG A 323 41.62 -18.19 -25.01
C ARG A 323 41.08 -17.02 -25.78
#